data_AF-A0A814TG43-F1
#
_entry.id   AF-A0A814TG43-F1
#
_cell.length_a   1.000
_cell.length_b   1.000
_cell.length_c   1.000
_cell.angle_alpha   90.00
_cell.angle_beta   90.00
_cell.angle_gamma   90.00
#
_symmetry.space_group_name_H-M   'P 1'
#
loop_
_entity.id
_entity.type
_entity.pdbx_description
1 polymer ?
#
loop_
_entity_poly.entity_id
_entity_poly.type
_entity_poly.pdbx_seq_one_letter_code
_entity_poly.pdbx_strand_id
1 'polypeptide(L)'
;MFLLRARLLHAVNAVNNFVLTTFHTAGEQFLDKHSNKSIDIESMINFHEKFLTALSIGSLLQPKQQAIRDQLMKLFEIVTIFARRWQLGFDSIKIEHINKLQSEFNQTKQFISIVLKPFLPRMIDSPLRALACALQDDFYSNV
;
A
#
# COMPACT_ATOMS: atom_id res chain seq x y z
N MET A 1 -5.63 -15.98 16.35
CA MET A 1 -4.60 -16.37 15.35
C MET A 1 -5.13 -16.36 13.92
N PHE A 2 -6.18 -17.13 13.60
CA PHE A 2 -6.82 -17.11 12.27
C PHE A 2 -7.34 -15.74 11.85
N LEU A 3 -7.95 -15.01 12.79
CA LEU A 3 -8.42 -13.64 12.53
C LEU A 3 -7.26 -12.71 12.14
N LEU A 4 -6.14 -12.78 12.87
CA LEU A 4 -4.93 -12.00 12.54
C LEU A 4 -4.41 -12.37 11.14
N ARG A 5 -4.41 -13.66 10.78
CA ARG A 5 -4.04 -14.11 9.43
C ARG A 5 -4.91 -13.47 8.36
N ALA A 6 -6.24 -13.47 8.53
CA ALA A 6 -7.17 -12.87 7.58
C ALA A 6 -6.94 -11.36 7.44
N ARG A 7 -6.74 -10.65 8.56
CA ARG A 7 -6.47 -9.20 8.57
C ARG A 7 -5.14 -8.85 7.90
N LEU A 8 -4.09 -9.64 8.15
CA LEU A 8 -2.78 -9.45 7.49
C LEU A 8 -2.87 -9.72 5.99
N LEU A 9 -3.58 -10.78 5.58
CA LEU A 9 -3.79 -11.10 4.18
C LEU A 9 -4.54 -9.97 3.46
N HIS A 10 -5.61 -9.46 4.06
CA HIS A 10 -6.35 -8.31 3.53
C HIS A 10 -5.45 -7.08 3.36
N ALA A 11 -4.64 -6.76 4.37
CA ALA A 11 -3.72 -5.62 4.30
C ALA A 11 -2.68 -5.77 3.19
N VAL A 12 -2.06 -6.95 3.06
CA VAL A 12 -1.09 -7.24 1.97
C VAL A 12 -1.76 -7.13 0.61
N ASN A 13 -2.97 -7.67 0.46
CA ASN A 13 -3.71 -7.61 -0.80
C ASN A 13 -4.07 -6.15 -1.16
N ALA A 14 -4.44 -5.33 -0.17
CA ALA A 14 -4.69 -3.91 -0.38
C ALA A 14 -3.45 -3.17 -0.86
N VAL A 15 -2.27 -3.45 -0.28
CA VAL A 15 -0.99 -2.87 -0.74
C VAL A 15 -0.66 -3.33 -2.16
N ASN A 16 -0.84 -4.62 -2.47
CA ASN A 16 -0.62 -5.14 -3.82
C ASN A 16 -1.53 -4.46 -4.85
N ASN A 17 -2.82 -4.35 -4.56
CA ASN A 17 -3.79 -3.68 -5.42
C ASN A 17 -3.46 -2.20 -5.61
N PHE A 18 -3.02 -1.52 -4.55
CA PHE A 18 -2.56 -0.14 -4.63
C PHE A 18 -1.41 0.01 -5.64
N VAL A 19 -0.38 -0.83 -5.53
CA VAL A 19 0.78 -0.80 -6.43
C VAL A 19 0.34 -1.09 -7.87
N LEU A 20 -0.39 -2.20 -8.09
CA LEU A 20 -0.83 -2.59 -9.43
C LEU A 20 -1.71 -1.53 -10.10
N THR A 21 -2.69 -0.98 -9.37
CA THR A 21 -3.57 0.06 -9.91
C THR A 21 -2.78 1.33 -10.25
N THR A 22 -1.82 1.71 -9.39
CA THR A 22 -0.95 2.86 -9.65
C THR A 22 -0.18 2.71 -10.96
N PHE A 23 0.44 1.54 -11.18
CA PHE A 23 1.17 1.26 -12.41
C PHE A 23 0.24 1.19 -13.63
N HIS A 24 -0.94 0.57 -13.49
CA HIS A 24 -1.92 0.46 -14.56
C HIS A 24 -2.40 1.82 -15.02
N THR A 25 -2.91 2.65 -14.10
CA THR A 25 -3.43 3.99 -14.42
C THR A 25 -2.36 4.90 -15.01
N ALA A 26 -1.12 4.83 -14.51
CA ALA A 26 -0.01 5.58 -15.09
C ALA A 26 0.30 5.10 -16.52
N GLY A 27 0.32 3.79 -16.74
CA GLY A 27 0.58 3.17 -18.05
C GLY A 27 -0.47 3.55 -19.09
N GLU A 28 -1.76 3.48 -18.73
CA GLU A 28 -2.86 3.90 -19.62
C GLU A 28 -2.73 5.37 -20.02
N GLN A 29 -2.51 6.27 -19.05
CA GLN A 29 -2.33 7.70 -19.32
C GLN A 29 -1.13 8.00 -20.24
N PHE A 30 -0.10 7.15 -20.19
CA PHE A 30 1.06 7.27 -21.06
C PHE A 30 0.75 6.80 -22.49
N LEU A 31 0.13 5.62 -22.63
CA LEU A 31 -0.25 5.05 -23.92
C LEU A 31 -1.27 5.92 -24.68
N ASP A 32 -2.30 6.42 -23.99
CA ASP A 32 -3.32 7.29 -24.58
C ASP A 32 -2.70 8.54 -25.20
N LYS A 33 -1.69 9.12 -24.55
CA LYS A 33 -1.00 10.32 -25.04
C LYS A 33 -0.09 10.05 -26.24
N HIS A 34 0.36 8.80 -26.43
CA HIS A 34 1.21 8.40 -27.55
C HIS A 34 0.45 7.86 -28.76
N SER A 35 -0.78 7.39 -28.58
CA SER A 35 -1.57 6.78 -29.67
C SER A 35 -1.99 7.75 -30.79
N ASN A 36 -2.05 9.06 -30.54
CA ASN A 36 -2.77 10.01 -31.42
C ASN A 36 -1.97 11.24 -31.90
N LYS A 37 -0.63 11.29 -31.77
CA LYS A 37 0.14 12.50 -32.16
C LYS A 37 1.43 12.16 -32.91
N SER A 38 1.76 12.96 -33.93
CA SER A 38 3.14 13.10 -34.41
C SER A 38 3.93 13.86 -33.34
N ILE A 39 4.74 13.15 -32.56
CA ILE A 39 5.45 13.70 -31.40
C ILE A 39 6.90 13.98 -31.82
N ASP A 40 7.36 15.21 -31.64
CA ASP A 40 8.78 15.54 -31.79
C ASP A 40 9.61 14.94 -30.63
N ILE A 41 10.93 14.83 -30.82
CA ILE A 41 11.81 14.16 -29.85
C ILE A 41 11.77 14.87 -28.48
N GLU A 42 11.70 16.20 -28.47
CA GLU A 42 11.68 17.00 -27.24
C GLU A 42 10.38 16.79 -26.43
N SER A 43 9.24 16.75 -27.11
CA SER A 43 7.96 16.41 -26.50
C SER A 43 7.96 14.97 -25.97
N MET A 44 8.55 14.02 -26.70
CA MET A 44 8.67 12.63 -26.25
C MET A 44 9.47 12.52 -24.95
N ILE A 45 10.60 13.22 -24.85
CA ILE A 45 11.41 13.28 -23.62
C ILE A 45 10.60 13.86 -22.46
N ASN A 46 9.96 15.02 -22.66
CA ASN A 46 9.14 15.68 -21.64
C ASN A 46 7.96 14.81 -21.17
N PHE A 47 7.33 14.06 -22.07
CA PHE A 47 6.26 13.11 -21.70
C PHE A 47 6.79 11.96 -20.85
N HIS A 48 7.94 11.38 -21.22
CA HIS A 48 8.57 10.32 -20.43
C HIS A 48 8.97 10.80 -19.04
N GLU A 49 9.55 12.00 -18.91
CA GLU A 49 9.90 12.58 -17.61
C GLU A 49 8.68 12.78 -16.71
N LYS A 50 7.59 13.30 -17.28
CA LYS A 50 6.31 13.46 -16.56
C LYS A 50 5.73 12.11 -16.13
N PHE A 51 5.80 11.10 -16.98
CA PHE A 51 5.36 9.75 -16.67
C PHE A 51 6.17 9.13 -15.52
N LEU A 52 7.51 9.20 -15.59
CA LEU A 52 8.38 8.71 -14.52
C LEU A 52 8.16 9.47 -13.20
N THR A 53 7.93 10.78 -13.27
CA THR A 53 7.59 11.60 -12.11
C THR A 53 6.26 11.18 -11.50
N ALA A 54 5.23 10.97 -12.33
CA ALA A 54 3.92 10.51 -11.88
C ALA A 54 3.99 9.11 -11.24
N LEU A 55 4.75 8.18 -11.84
CA LEU A 55 5.02 6.86 -11.26
C LEU A 55 5.74 6.97 -9.91
N SER A 56 6.77 7.82 -9.84
CA SER A 56 7.55 8.01 -8.60
C SER A 56 6.68 8.53 -7.46
N ILE A 57 5.79 9.50 -7.73
CA ILE A 57 4.83 10.04 -6.76
C ILE A 57 3.76 8.98 -6.40
N GLY A 58 3.19 8.32 -7.40
CA GLY A 58 2.13 7.33 -7.23
C GLY A 58 2.59 6.13 -6.40
N SER A 59 3.82 5.66 -6.61
CA SER A 59 4.39 4.49 -5.94
C SER A 59 5.08 4.81 -4.60
N LEU A 60 4.80 6.00 -4.03
CA LEU A 60 5.35 6.46 -2.74
C LEU A 60 6.88 6.59 -2.70
N LEU A 61 7.57 6.67 -3.84
CA LEU A 61 9.04 6.68 -3.90
C LEU A 61 9.65 8.04 -3.54
N GLN A 62 8.85 9.10 -3.50
CA GLN A 62 9.35 10.44 -3.18
C GLN A 62 9.76 10.56 -1.70
N PRO A 63 10.76 11.39 -1.37
CA PRO A 63 11.20 11.61 0.01
C PRO A 63 10.07 12.05 0.95
N LYS A 64 9.14 12.88 0.44
CA LYS A 64 7.98 13.38 1.20
C LYS A 64 7.02 12.26 1.66
N GLN A 65 7.06 11.10 1.01
CA GLN A 65 6.20 9.95 1.30
C GLN A 65 6.93 8.84 2.06
N GLN A 66 8.19 9.07 2.46
CA GLN A 66 9.03 8.08 3.14
C GLN A 66 8.37 7.52 4.40
N ALA A 67 7.75 8.36 5.23
CA ALA A 67 7.08 7.89 6.45
C ALA A 67 5.98 6.84 6.17
N ILE A 68 5.25 6.97 5.06
CA ILE A 68 4.24 5.99 4.66
C ILE A 68 4.92 4.70 4.17
N ARG A 69 5.97 4.80 3.34
CA ARG A 69 6.74 3.62 2.92
C ARG A 69 7.31 2.86 4.10
N ASP A 70 7.89 3.55 5.08
CA ASP A 70 8.50 2.93 6.25
C ASP A 70 7.45 2.14 7.05
N GLN A 71 6.22 2.65 7.16
CA GLN A 71 5.11 1.90 7.76
C GLN A 71 4.66 0.71 6.91
N LEU A 72 4.65 0.82 5.58
CA LEU A 72 4.35 -0.33 4.72
C LEU A 72 5.44 -1.40 4.80
N MET A 73 6.70 -1.01 4.92
CA MET A 73 7.81 -1.94 5.16
C MET A 73 7.66 -2.65 6.52
N LYS A 74 7.29 -1.91 7.57
CA LYS A 74 6.97 -2.49 8.88
C LYS A 74 5.79 -3.45 8.80
N LEU A 75 4.74 -3.12 8.03
CA LEU A 75 3.64 -4.04 7.77
C LEU A 75 4.13 -5.36 7.13
N PHE A 76 5.00 -5.28 6.11
CA PHE A 76 5.58 -6.48 5.48
C PHE A 76 6.47 -7.28 6.43
N GLU A 77 7.21 -6.61 7.31
CA GLU A 77 7.99 -7.27 8.36
C GLU A 77 7.07 -8.08 9.30
N ILE A 78 5.99 -7.48 9.80
CA ILE A 78 5.00 -8.14 10.66
C ILE A 78 4.42 -9.38 9.97
N VAL A 79 4.02 -9.24 8.69
CA VAL A 79 3.48 -10.34 7.88
C VAL A 79 4.50 -11.46 7.74
N THR A 80 5.77 -11.13 7.47
CA THR A 80 6.85 -12.10 7.29
C THR A 80 7.13 -12.88 8.57
N ILE A 81 7.18 -12.18 9.72
CA ILE A 81 7.36 -12.82 11.03
C ILE A 81 6.17 -13.74 11.34
N PHE A 82 4.94 -13.27 11.08
CA PHE A 82 3.74 -14.07 11.27
C PHE A 82 3.76 -15.33 10.39
N ALA A 83 4.07 -15.19 9.10
CA ALA A 83 4.10 -16.29 8.15
C ALA A 83 5.14 -17.36 8.51
N ARG A 84 6.35 -16.95 8.90
CA ARG A 84 7.41 -17.87 9.33
C ARG A 84 6.99 -18.66 10.55
N ARG A 85 6.37 -18.01 11.55
CA ARG A 85 5.87 -18.69 12.75
C ARG A 85 4.71 -19.63 12.42
N TRP A 86 3.79 -19.19 11.56
CA TRP A 86 2.66 -20.00 11.12
C TRP A 86 3.12 -21.30 10.45
N GLN A 87 4.18 -21.25 9.64
CA GLN A 87 4.76 -22.43 8.98
C GLN A 87 5.41 -23.42 9.95
N LEU A 88 5.88 -22.97 11.12
CA LEU A 88 6.45 -23.83 12.16
C LEU A 88 5.39 -24.61 12.96
N GLY A 89 4.11 -24.38 12.69
CA GLY A 89 2.99 -25.09 13.32
C GLY A 89 2.46 -24.41 14.59
N PHE A 90 1.22 -24.76 14.96
CA PHE A 90 0.49 -24.13 16.07
C PHE A 90 1.21 -24.23 17.42
N ASP A 91 1.86 -25.37 17.69
CA ASP A 91 2.52 -25.66 18.96
C ASP A 91 3.73 -24.75 19.23
N SER A 92 4.31 -24.18 18.17
CA SER A 92 5.44 -23.25 18.27
C SER A 92 5.03 -21.80 18.55
N ILE A 93 3.72 -21.50 18.52
CA ILE A 93 3.20 -20.13 18.59
C ILE A 93 2.67 -19.82 19.99
N LYS A 94 3.48 -19.09 20.75
CA LYS A 94 3.02 -18.48 22.01
C LYS A 94 2.02 -17.35 21.74
N ILE A 95 0.92 -17.32 22.50
CA ILE A 95 -0.11 -16.28 22.43
C ILE A 95 0.46 -14.87 22.61
N GLU A 96 1.43 -14.70 23.50
CA GLU A 96 2.12 -13.43 23.74
C GLU A 96 2.70 -12.82 22.46
N HIS A 97 3.27 -13.66 21.58
CA HIS A 97 3.81 -13.21 20.31
C HIS A 97 2.71 -12.77 19.34
N ILE A 98 1.57 -13.47 19.33
CA ILE A 98 0.42 -13.09 18.52
C ILE A 98 -0.15 -11.76 18.99
N ASN A 99 -0.28 -11.55 20.30
CA ASN A 99 -0.75 -10.30 20.87
C ASN A 99 0.20 -9.14 20.53
N LYS A 100 1.51 -9.38 20.60
CA LYS A 100 2.52 -8.39 20.20
C LYS A 100 2.39 -8.02 18.71
N LEU A 101 2.35 -9.00 17.81
CA LEU A 101 2.19 -8.76 16.37
C LEU A 101 0.88 -8.04 16.05
N GLN A 102 -0.20 -8.38 16.74
CA GLN A 102 -1.50 -7.71 16.58
C GLN A 102 -1.43 -6.24 17.04
N SER A 103 -0.76 -5.96 18.16
CA SER A 103 -0.54 -4.59 18.64
C SER A 103 0.29 -3.78 17.64
N GLU A 104 1.41 -4.34 17.16
CA GLU A 104 2.27 -3.68 16.18
C GLU A 104 1.52 -3.42 14.87
N PHE A 105 0.72 -4.37 14.41
CA PHE A 105 -0.12 -4.22 13.22
C PHE A 105 -1.15 -3.09 13.39
N ASN A 106 -1.85 -3.05 14.52
CA ASN A 106 -2.82 -1.99 14.81
C ASN A 106 -2.15 -0.60 14.88
N GLN A 107 -0.96 -0.51 15.48
CA GLN A 107 -0.19 0.75 15.52
C GLN A 107 0.21 1.21 14.11
N THR A 108 0.65 0.29 13.25
CA THR A 108 1.00 0.60 11.85
C THR A 108 -0.23 1.07 11.07
N LYS A 109 -1.38 0.38 11.19
CA LYS A 109 -2.67 0.83 10.61
C LYS A 109 -3.04 2.23 11.08
N GLN A 110 -2.97 2.45 12.39
CA GLN A 110 -3.33 3.73 13.00
C GLN A 110 -2.44 4.87 12.52
N PHE A 111 -1.12 4.65 12.42
CA PHE A 111 -0.20 5.65 11.89
C PHE A 111 -0.55 6.04 10.45
N ILE A 112 -0.71 5.05 9.57
CA ILE A 112 -1.06 5.29 8.15
C ILE A 112 -2.39 6.06 8.07
N SER A 113 -3.37 5.68 8.88
CA SER A 113 -4.66 6.35 8.97
C SER A 113 -4.50 7.83 9.38
N ILE A 114 -3.72 8.13 10.43
CA ILE A 114 -3.49 9.50 10.89
C ILE A 114 -2.80 10.34 9.82
N VAL A 115 -1.79 9.80 9.16
CA VAL A 115 -1.02 10.53 8.13
C VAL A 115 -1.88 10.80 6.89
N LEU A 116 -2.69 9.84 6.46
CA LEU A 116 -3.47 9.98 5.21
C LEU A 116 -4.80 10.71 5.41
N LYS A 117 -5.41 10.65 6.60
CA LYS A 117 -6.74 11.24 6.88
C LYS A 117 -6.91 12.69 6.42
N PRO A 118 -5.95 13.62 6.61
CA PRO A 118 -6.10 15.00 6.14
C PRO A 118 -6.19 15.13 4.61
N PHE A 119 -5.66 14.16 3.87
CA PHE A 119 -5.57 14.20 2.41
C PHE A 119 -6.68 13.42 1.71
N LEU A 120 -7.38 12.51 2.41
CA LEU A 120 -8.44 11.66 1.84
C LEU A 120 -9.51 12.44 1.05
N PRO A 121 -10.01 13.61 1.51
CA PRO A 121 -11.02 14.36 0.75
C PRO A 121 -10.52 14.85 -0.61
N ARG A 122 -9.20 15.04 -0.77
CA ARG A 122 -8.57 15.55 -1.99
C ARG A 122 -8.10 14.43 -2.93
N MET A 123 -8.03 13.19 -2.43
CA MET A 123 -7.58 12.00 -3.16
C MET A 123 -8.74 11.29 -3.85
N ILE A 124 -9.59 12.03 -4.58
CA ILE A 124 -10.71 11.44 -5.34
C ILE A 124 -10.12 10.53 -6.42
N ASP A 125 -10.61 9.29 -6.49
CA ASP A 125 -10.15 8.23 -7.40
C ASP A 125 -8.65 7.87 -7.35
N SER A 126 -8.01 8.12 -6.20
CA SER A 126 -6.61 7.73 -5.98
C SER A 126 -6.48 6.30 -5.47
N PRO A 127 -5.57 5.48 -6.03
CA PRO A 127 -5.22 4.18 -5.46
C PRO A 127 -4.80 4.28 -3.99
N LEU A 128 -4.16 5.38 -3.59
CA LEU A 128 -3.72 5.61 -2.21
C LEU A 128 -4.90 5.78 -1.24
N ARG A 129 -6.02 6.33 -1.73
CA ARG A 129 -7.27 6.41 -0.95
C ARG A 129 -7.87 5.03 -0.74
N ALA A 130 -7.91 4.19 -1.77
CA ALA A 130 -8.39 2.81 -1.65
C ALA A 130 -7.54 2.02 -0.62
N LEU A 131 -6.22 2.18 -0.66
CA LEU A 131 -5.32 1.61 0.36
C LEU A 131 -5.66 2.12 1.77
N ALA A 132 -5.81 3.42 1.93
CA ALA A 132 -6.11 4.02 3.23
C ALA A 132 -7.43 3.49 3.81
N CYS A 133 -8.48 3.39 2.99
CA CYS A 133 -9.77 2.84 3.41
C CYS A 133 -9.65 1.36 3.80
N ALA A 134 -8.99 0.53 2.98
CA ALA A 134 -8.80 -0.88 3.27
C ALA A 134 -7.97 -1.13 4.56
N LEU A 135 -7.05 -0.23 4.89
CA LEU A 135 -6.29 -0.25 6.14
C LEU A 135 -7.03 0.43 7.30
N GLN A 136 -8.16 1.10 7.08
CA GLN A 136 -9.00 1.65 8.14
C GLN A 136 -10.12 0.70 8.51
N ASP A 137 -10.65 -0.05 7.55
CA ASP A 137 -11.72 -1.01 7.80
C ASP A 137 -11.24 -2.09 8.76
N ASP A 138 -11.84 -2.10 9.94
CA ASP A 138 -11.83 -3.26 10.81
C ASP A 138 -13.04 -4.12 10.44
N PHE A 139 -12.91 -4.89 9.36
CA PHE A 139 -13.92 -5.85 8.92
C PHE A 139 -14.35 -6.89 9.99
N TYR A 140 -13.76 -6.88 11.20
CA TYR A 140 -13.98 -7.89 12.24
C TYR A 140 -13.94 -7.37 13.68
N SER A 141 -14.13 -6.07 13.94
CA SER A 141 -14.14 -5.55 15.33
C SER A 141 -15.41 -5.90 16.13
N ASN A 142 -16.41 -6.52 15.50
CA ASN A 142 -17.70 -6.86 16.11
C ASN A 142 -18.00 -8.37 16.18
N VAL A 143 -16.97 -9.23 16.22
CA VAL A 143 -17.13 -10.68 16.48
C VAL A 143 -16.27 -11.10 17.66
#